data_AF-K3WCC5-F1
#
_entry.id   AF-K3WCC5-F1
#
_cell.length_a   1.000
_cell.length_b   1.000
_cell.length_c   1.000
_cell.angle_alpha   90.00
_cell.angle_beta   90.00
_cell.angle_gamma   90.00
#
_symmetry.space_group_name_H-M   'P 1'
#
loop_
_entity.id
_entity.type
_entity.pdbx_description
1 polymer ?
#
loop_
_entity_poly.entity_id
_entity_poly.type
_entity_poly.pdbx_seq_one_letter_code
_entity_poly.pdbx_strand_id
1 'polypeptide(L)' 'METLSCMLVGTERDEFCIDIGMSETVAHLKDAVKKNKELDFPASNLHLYMAKRNNKWL' A
#
# COMPACT_ATOMS: atom_id res chain seq x y z
N MET A 1 10.12 -12.96 -0.32
CA MET A 1 8.77 -12.40 -0.47
C MET A 1 8.54 -11.63 0.82
N GLU A 2 8.27 -10.34 0.72
CA GLU A 2 8.12 -9.45 1.87
C GLU A 2 6.65 -9.04 1.99
N THR A 3 6.16 -8.89 3.22
CA THR A 3 4.79 -8.42 3.47
C THR A 3 4.85 -6.98 3.96
N LEU A 4 4.25 -6.06 3.20
CA LEU A 4 4.12 -4.66 3.55
C LEU A 4 2.80 -4.40 4.27
N SER A 5 2.87 -3.79 5.44
CA SER A 5 1.69 -3.23 6.12
C SER A 5 1.35 -1.88 5.48
N CYS A 6 0.16 -1.78 4.92
CA CYS A 6 -0.33 -0.63 4.19
C CYS A 6 -1.56 -0.05 4.88
N MET A 7 -1.78 1.25 4.72
CA MET A 7 -3.01 1.92 5.15
C MET A 7 -3.40 2.95 4.09
N LEU A 8 -4.69 3.00 3.74
CA LEU A 8 -5.22 4.12 2.97
C LEU A 8 -5.56 5.28 3.90
N VAL A 9 -4.93 6.43 3.65
CA VAL A 9 -5.18 7.67 4.39
C VAL A 9 -6.42 8.35 3.81
N GLY A 10 -7.35 8.77 4.69
CA GLY A 10 -8.61 9.41 4.30
C GLY A 10 -9.82 8.48 4.38
N THR A 11 -9.61 7.19 4.60
CA THR A 11 -10.63 6.19 4.92
C THR A 11 -10.48 5.75 6.38
N GLU A 12 -11.57 5.62 7.12
CA GLU A 12 -11.48 5.15 8.51
C GLU A 12 -10.99 3.70 8.58
N ARG A 13 -9.82 3.50 9.22
CA ARG A 13 -9.21 2.20 9.58
C ARG A 13 -9.10 1.19 8.43
N ASP A 14 -8.55 1.60 7.30
CA ASP A 14 -8.28 0.69 6.19
C ASP A 14 -6.82 0.21 6.17
N GLU A 15 -6.42 -0.53 7.21
CA GLU A 15 -5.14 -1.24 7.27
C GLU A 15 -5.23 -2.57 6.50
N PHE A 16 -4.23 -2.89 5.69
CA PHE A 16 -4.18 -4.12 4.90
C PHE A 16 -2.73 -4.51 4.58
N CYS A 17 -2.52 -5.80 4.32
CA CYS A 17 -1.19 -6.31 3.98
C CYS A 17 -1.09 -6.56 2.47
N ILE A 18 0.07 -6.29 1.90
CA ILE A 18 0.42 -6.66 0.53
C ILE A 18 1.70 -7.47 0.54
N ASP A 19 1.66 -8.64 -0.09
CA ASP A 19 2.87 -9.40 -0.40
C ASP A 19 3.51 -8.87 -1.69
N ILE A 20 4.80 -8.56 -1.62
CA ILE A 20 5.58 -8.04 -2.75
C ILE A 20 6.96 -8.71 -2.79
N GLY A 21 7.46 -8.97 -3.99
CA GLY A 21 8.80 -9.49 -4.25
C GLY A 21 9.87 -8.40 -4.15
N MET A 22 11.10 -8.78 -3.78
CA MET A 22 12.23 -7.84 -3.67
C MET A 22 12.60 -7.18 -5.01
N SER A 23 12.27 -7.81 -6.13
CA SER A 23 12.49 -7.28 -7.48
C SER A 23 11.32 -6.47 -8.02
N GLU A 24 10.19 -6.42 -7.31
CA GLU A 24 9.00 -5.73 -7.76
C GLU A 24 9.10 -4.22 -7.49
N THR A 25 8.56 -3.45 -8.43
CA THR A 25 8.66 -1.99 -8.42
C THR A 25 7.45 -1.34 -7.76
N VAL A 26 7.50 -0.02 -7.57
CA VAL A 26 6.36 0.77 -7.10
C VAL A 26 5.10 0.60 -7.97
N ALA A 27 5.26 0.35 -9.28
CA ALA A 27 4.12 0.08 -10.16
C ALA A 27 3.39 -1.22 -9.77
N HIS A 28 4.15 -2.28 -9.48
CA HIS A 28 3.61 -3.55 -9.01
C HIS A 28 2.91 -3.39 -7.66
N LEU A 29 3.46 -2.57 -6.76
CA LEU A 29 2.80 -2.24 -5.49
C LEU A 29 1.42 -1.58 -5.74
N LYS A 30 1.35 -0.59 -6.63
CA LYS A 30 0.08 0.08 -6.97
C LYS A 30 -0.93 -0.88 -7.59
N ASP A 31 -0.49 -1.80 -8.43
CA ASP A 31 -1.35 -2.84 -9.00
C ASP A 31 -1.84 -3.83 -7.93
N ALA A 32 -0.99 -4.18 -6.97
CA ALA A 32 -1.36 -5.04 -5.83
C ALA A 32 -2.37 -4.35 -4.89
N VAL A 33 -2.24 -3.05 -4.66
CA VAL A 33 -3.26 -2.25 -3.94
C VAL A 33 -4.59 -2.30 -4.69
N LYS A 34 -4.58 -2.08 -6.00
CA LYS A 34 -5.81 -2.12 -6.83
C LYS A 34 -6.52 -3.49 -6.78
N LYS A 35 -5.76 -4.58 -6.68
CA LYS A 35 -6.33 -5.93 -6.54
C LYS A 35 -6.93 -6.17 -5.16
N ASN A 36 -6.33 -5.62 -4.11
CA ASN A 36 -6.80 -5.79 -2.73
C ASN A 36 -7.92 -4.81 -2.34
N LYS A 37 -7.96 -3.63 -2.97
CA LYS A 37 -8.89 -2.56 -2.67
C LYS A 37 -9.62 -2.14 -3.93
N GLU A 38 -10.94 -2.14 -3.87
CA GLU A 38 -11.80 -1.55 -4.91
C GLU A 38 -11.69 -0.02 -4.81
N LEU A 39 -10.69 0.54 -5.48
CA LEU A 39 -10.51 1.98 -5.56
C LEU A 39 -11.42 2.55 -6.65
N ASP A 40 -12.17 3.60 -6.33
CA ASP A 40 -13.00 4.36 -7.30
C ASP A 40 -12.16 5.18 -8.29
N PHE A 41 -10.84 5.13 -8.18
CA PHE A 41 -9.89 5.87 -9.01
C PHE A 41 -8.69 5.01 -9.42
N PRO A 42 -7.94 5.38 -10.47
CA PRO A 42 -6.77 4.64 -10.90
C PRO A 42 -5.68 4.61 -9.82
N ALA A 43 -5.19 3.41 -9.46
CA ALA A 43 -4.11 3.25 -8.49
C ALA A 43 -2.80 3.95 -8.88
N SER A 44 -2.61 4.26 -10.17
CA SER A 44 -1.53 5.12 -10.65
C SER A 44 -1.51 6.49 -9.95
N ASN A 45 -2.67 6.98 -9.53
CA ASN A 45 -2.85 8.28 -8.89
C ASN A 45 -2.60 8.24 -7.38
N LEU A 46 -2.30 7.07 -6.80
CA LEU A 46 -1.90 6.98 -5.40
C LEU A 46 -0.54 7.66 -5.19
N HIS A 47 -0.48 8.51 -4.18
CA HIS A 47 0.76 9.00 -3.60
C HIS A 47 1.16 8.06 -2.46
N LEU A 48 2.38 7.53 -2.53
CA LEU A 48 2.89 6.58 -1.56
C LEU A 48 3.83 7.30 -0.60
N TYR A 49 3.66 7.03 0.68
CA TYR A 49 4.47 7.59 1.75
C TYR A 49 4.93 6.47 2.66
N MET A 50 6.16 6.55 3.17
CA MET A 50 6.59 5.66 4.24
C MET A 50 6.00 6.18 5.55
N ALA A 51 5.15 5.37 6.18
CA ALA A 51 4.54 5.74 7.44
C ALA A 51 5.41 5.25 8.62
N LYS A 52 5.53 6.11 9.64
CA LYS A 52 6.02 5.70 10.97
C LYS A 52 4.88 5.83 11.97
N ARG A 53 4.59 4.76 12.71
CA ARG A 53 3.70 4.77 13.87
C ARG A 53 4.53 4.67 15.13
N ASN A 54 4.42 5.66 16.02
CA ASN A 54 5.17 5.71 17.29
C ASN A 54 6.70 5.53 17.11
N ASN A 55 7.29 6.23 16.15
CA ASN A 55 8.70 6.12 15.76
C ASN A 55 9.14 4.75 15.22
N LYS A 56 8.22 3.81 14.99
CA LYS A 56 8.47 2.55 14.27
C LYS A 56 7.95 2.68 12.86
N TRP A 57 8.68 2.17 11.87
CA TRP A 57 8.14 1.99 10.53
C TRP A 57 6.92 1.06 10.63
N LEU A 58 5.82 1.45 9.98
CA LEU A 58 4.70 0.54 9.72
C LEU A 58 5.13 -0.46 8.65
#